data_AF-A0A285V0M4-F1
#
_entry.id   AF-A0A285V0M4-F1
#
_cell.length_a   1.000
_cell.length_b   1.000
_cell.length_c   1.000
_cell.angle_alpha   90.00
_cell.angle_beta   90.00
_cell.angle_gamma   90.00
#
_symmetry.space_group_name_H-M   'P 1'
#
loop_
_entity.id
_entity.type
_entity.pdbx_description
1 polymer ?
#
loop_
_entity_poly.entity_id
_entity_poly.type
_entity_poly.pdbx_seq_one_letter_code
_entity_poly.pdbx_strand_id
1 'polypeptide(L)'
;MREGLDRAKLVARVITCEGGFDGAASRGAVASLARSLELSGWVRDLASGASLQIHVEGEPERIRTFVDSLLSGGLIGELAHVHIANVACHGYTEFFLSSAGQQRPHNSLVSSLENTIPFLRRQFGEVVGTMVRVAWKADDDRLRRLVEKVPSEFISQRLLQFPGIRTQDAVASFSSSMWTQTLIRKKQSARIGYAPEDVLADKQRGKEFARILGMRCPATPQFNQPLEKLELRPGLAVKPSNAAGARGVFLIHSEDRIFSVRDKSVISSIAELRTEAAAFVAQKKEKDRWNTEEIVYGPNEEPASDLKFYCFYGEVPLVLEVIRTGRQNVRYWYDGKGAPVRTGKYDDTVLAASPIDRELLEFAGNFSRKIPAPFIRIDFYRSGDGLVFGEFSPRPGGFHQFGIETDRLLGRHFVEAQARLFADMFEGDERFPEFRQFVAQNVALKSNAEASWTDVRKRVTSGLFALVTAGAALAFASEAEASSLVPAPRAAAASTAR
;
A
#
# COMPACT_ATOMS: atom_id res chain seq x y z
N MET A 1 -8.15 -31.78 2.14
CA MET A 1 -9.37 -32.61 2.08
C MET A 1 -10.51 -32.02 2.93
N ARG A 2 -10.99 -30.79 2.66
CA ARG A 2 -12.17 -30.22 3.36
C ARG A 2 -13.14 -29.52 2.39
N GLU A 3 -13.28 -30.04 1.17
CA GLU A 3 -14.09 -29.42 0.11
C GLU A 3 -15.52 -29.99 0.00
N GLY A 4 -15.98 -30.82 0.96
CA GLY A 4 -17.28 -31.50 0.85
C GLY A 4 -18.33 -31.15 1.91
N LEU A 5 -18.04 -30.31 2.90
CA LEU A 5 -19.00 -30.00 3.96
C LEU A 5 -19.97 -28.89 3.53
N ASP A 6 -21.24 -29.26 3.38
CA ASP A 6 -22.34 -28.32 3.17
C ASP A 6 -22.48 -27.40 4.40
N ARG A 7 -21.94 -26.19 4.28
CA ARG A 7 -21.94 -25.20 5.37
C ARG A 7 -23.35 -24.84 5.83
N ALA A 8 -24.38 -25.07 5.03
CA ALA A 8 -25.77 -24.81 5.42
C ALA A 8 -26.29 -25.78 6.50
N LYS A 9 -25.59 -26.89 6.76
CA LYS A 9 -26.00 -27.93 7.73
C LYS A 9 -25.20 -27.92 9.04
N LEU A 10 -24.23 -27.03 9.18
CA LEU A 10 -23.41 -26.95 10.39
C LEU A 10 -24.21 -26.31 11.53
N VAL A 11 -24.00 -26.83 12.74
CA VAL A 11 -24.52 -26.26 13.98
C VAL A 11 -23.34 -25.84 14.87
N ALA A 12 -23.57 -24.92 15.80
CA ALA A 12 -22.58 -24.51 16.78
C ALA A 12 -23.16 -24.48 18.19
N ARG A 13 -22.31 -24.80 19.17
CA ARG A 13 -22.63 -24.77 20.59
C ARG A 13 -21.54 -24.07 21.39
N VAL A 14 -21.97 -23.36 22.43
CA VAL A 14 -21.11 -22.94 23.53
C VAL A 14 -21.40 -23.82 24.73
N ILE A 15 -20.36 -24.46 25.26
CA ILE A 15 -20.41 -25.35 26.41
C ILE A 15 -19.56 -24.72 27.51
N THR A 16 -20.17 -24.46 28.66
CA THR A 16 -19.47 -24.02 29.87
C THR A 16 -19.44 -25.19 30.85
N CYS A 17 -18.25 -25.59 31.27
CA CYS A 17 -18.03 -26.67 32.23
C CYS A 17 -17.41 -26.08 33.49
N GLU A 18 -17.93 -26.44 34.67
CA GLU A 18 -17.38 -26.11 35.98
C GLU A 18 -17.09 -27.40 36.74
N GLY A 19 -15.93 -27.50 37.40
CA GLY A 19 -15.54 -28.75 38.08
C GLY A 19 -14.15 -28.72 38.69
N GLY A 20 -13.80 -29.81 39.37
CA GLY A 20 -12.53 -30.00 40.07
C GLY A 20 -11.41 -30.52 39.17
N PHE A 21 -11.13 -29.83 38.06
CA PHE A 21 -10.18 -30.30 37.04
C PHE A 21 -9.03 -29.32 36.79
N ASP A 22 -7.89 -29.86 36.35
CA ASP A 22 -6.74 -29.06 35.91
C ASP A 22 -7.08 -28.43 34.55
N GLY A 23 -7.28 -27.11 34.52
CA GLY A 23 -7.65 -26.37 33.31
C GLY A 23 -6.67 -26.56 32.14
N ALA A 24 -5.36 -26.67 32.40
CA ALA A 24 -4.38 -26.83 31.32
C ALA A 24 -4.45 -28.23 30.68
N ALA A 25 -4.49 -29.28 31.50
CA ALA A 25 -4.60 -30.66 31.01
C ALA A 25 -5.95 -30.89 30.32
N SER A 26 -7.03 -30.39 30.92
CA SER A 26 -8.40 -30.52 30.41
C SER A 26 -8.57 -29.84 29.05
N ARG A 27 -7.98 -28.65 28.84
CA ARG A 27 -7.98 -27.97 27.54
C ARG A 27 -7.32 -28.79 26.43
N GLY A 28 -6.18 -29.43 26.73
CA GLY A 28 -5.48 -30.29 25.79
C GLY A 28 -6.34 -31.49 25.38
N ALA A 29 -6.97 -32.14 26.36
CA ALA A 29 -7.86 -33.28 26.14
C ALA A 29 -9.09 -32.90 25.30
N VAL A 30 -9.76 -31.80 25.63
CA VAL A 30 -10.92 -31.26 24.89
C VAL A 30 -10.55 -30.93 23.45
N ALA A 31 -9.43 -30.25 23.22
CA ALA A 31 -8.99 -29.91 21.87
C ALA A 31 -8.61 -31.15 21.05
N SER A 32 -8.02 -32.17 21.69
CA SER A 32 -7.71 -33.45 21.03
C SER A 32 -8.97 -34.17 20.58
N LEU A 33 -9.97 -34.28 21.46
CA LEU A 33 -11.27 -34.89 21.15
C LEU A 33 -11.99 -34.12 20.02
N ALA A 34 -12.02 -32.80 20.09
CA ALA A 34 -12.68 -32.01 19.06
C ALA A 34 -12.04 -32.25 17.67
N ARG A 35 -10.70 -32.38 17.62
CA ARG A 35 -9.99 -32.66 16.37
C ARG A 35 -10.22 -34.08 15.86
N SER A 36 -10.31 -35.09 16.73
CA SER A 36 -10.57 -36.46 16.31
C SER A 36 -11.98 -36.64 15.73
N LEU A 37 -12.92 -35.80 16.16
CA LEU A 37 -14.27 -35.70 15.61
C LEU A 37 -14.38 -34.70 14.43
N GLU A 38 -13.25 -34.19 13.95
CA GLU A 38 -13.14 -33.19 12.87
C GLU A 38 -14.01 -31.93 13.12
N LEU A 39 -14.15 -31.54 14.37
CA LEU A 39 -14.86 -30.32 14.78
C LEU A 39 -13.92 -29.10 14.70
N SER A 40 -14.54 -27.92 14.70
CA SER A 40 -13.83 -26.63 14.68
C SER A 40 -14.33 -25.75 15.82
N GLY A 41 -13.52 -24.77 16.24
CA GLY A 41 -13.89 -23.90 17.36
C GLY A 41 -12.71 -23.64 18.31
N TRP A 42 -13.01 -23.46 19.59
CA TRP A 42 -11.99 -23.15 20.58
C TRP A 42 -12.36 -23.62 21.98
N VAL A 43 -11.35 -23.76 22.84
CA VAL A 43 -11.53 -23.93 24.28
C VAL A 43 -10.64 -22.94 25.04
N ARG A 44 -11.17 -22.36 26.13
CA ARG A 44 -10.44 -21.45 27.03
C ARG A 44 -10.79 -21.68 28.49
N ASP A 45 -9.88 -21.29 29.36
CA ASP A 45 -10.13 -21.17 30.80
C ASP A 45 -10.95 -19.91 31.07
N LEU A 46 -11.88 -19.99 32.02
CA LEU A 46 -12.51 -18.82 32.63
C LEU A 46 -11.70 -18.39 33.87
N ALA A 47 -11.92 -17.14 34.31
CA ALA A 47 -11.06 -16.47 35.29
C ALA A 47 -10.88 -17.20 36.64
N SER A 48 -11.76 -18.15 36.97
CA SER A 48 -11.72 -18.95 38.20
C SER A 48 -10.73 -20.12 38.16
N GLY A 49 -10.17 -20.49 36.98
CA GLY A 49 -9.30 -21.66 36.82
C GLY A 49 -10.00 -23.02 36.97
N ALA A 50 -11.21 -23.04 37.54
CA ALA A 50 -12.06 -24.22 37.75
C ALA A 50 -13.22 -24.31 36.74
N SER A 51 -13.14 -23.55 35.64
CA SER A 51 -14.19 -23.53 34.63
C SER A 51 -13.63 -23.37 33.22
N LEU A 52 -14.19 -24.12 32.27
CA LEU A 52 -13.86 -24.06 30.84
C LEU A 52 -15.03 -23.50 30.07
N GLN A 53 -14.72 -22.74 29.01
CA GLN A 53 -15.67 -22.42 27.97
C GLN A 53 -15.18 -22.96 26.63
N ILE A 54 -16.05 -23.69 25.96
CA ILE A 54 -15.81 -24.38 24.71
C ILE A 54 -16.80 -23.84 23.68
N HIS A 55 -16.30 -23.39 22.53
CA HIS A 55 -17.11 -23.15 21.34
C HIS A 55 -16.80 -24.26 20.35
N VAL A 56 -17.83 -24.91 19.82
CA VAL A 56 -17.66 -26.03 18.87
C VAL A 56 -18.64 -25.92 17.71
N GLU A 57 -18.16 -26.12 16.48
CA GLU A 57 -18.92 -26.11 15.23
C GLU A 57 -18.64 -27.37 14.43
N GLY A 58 -19.67 -27.95 13.84
CA GLY A 58 -19.60 -29.18 13.06
C GLY A 58 -20.97 -29.74 12.69
N GLU A 59 -20.98 -30.96 12.17
CA GLU A 59 -22.22 -31.69 11.91
C GLU A 59 -22.95 -32.01 13.23
N PRO A 60 -24.30 -31.97 13.26
CA PRO A 60 -25.09 -32.20 14.48
C PRO A 60 -24.72 -33.46 15.26
N GLU A 61 -24.50 -34.57 14.55
CA GLU A 61 -24.16 -35.86 15.17
C GLU A 61 -22.77 -35.85 15.80
N ARG A 62 -21.78 -35.21 15.16
CA ARG A 62 -20.43 -35.08 15.70
C ARG A 62 -20.39 -34.18 16.93
N ILE A 63 -21.17 -33.09 16.94
CA ILE A 63 -21.35 -32.26 18.14
C ILE A 63 -22.03 -33.05 19.26
N ARG A 64 -23.03 -33.88 18.95
CA ARG A 64 -23.67 -34.76 19.95
C ARG A 64 -22.64 -35.70 20.56
N THR A 65 -21.86 -36.42 19.75
CA THR A 65 -20.78 -37.30 20.21
C THR A 65 -19.75 -36.57 21.08
N PHE A 66 -19.39 -35.35 20.68
CA PHE A 66 -18.46 -34.51 21.45
C PHE A 66 -19.03 -34.15 22.83
N VAL A 67 -20.30 -33.71 22.88
CA VAL A 67 -20.98 -33.38 24.13
C VAL A 67 -21.11 -34.60 25.03
N ASP A 68 -21.54 -35.74 24.50
CA ASP A 68 -21.69 -36.99 25.27
C ASP A 68 -20.35 -37.45 25.85
N SER A 69 -19.26 -37.30 25.08
CA SER A 69 -17.91 -37.62 25.54
C SER A 69 -17.46 -36.70 26.66
N LEU A 70 -17.79 -35.40 26.61
CA LEU A 70 -17.50 -34.46 27.71
C LEU A 70 -18.29 -34.82 28.98
N LEU A 71 -19.58 -35.15 28.83
CA LEU A 71 -20.48 -35.45 29.96
C LEU A 71 -20.17 -36.79 30.65
N SER A 72 -19.52 -37.73 29.97
CA SER A 72 -19.12 -39.01 30.58
C SER A 72 -17.99 -38.89 31.62
N GLY A 73 -17.41 -37.70 31.82
CA GLY A 73 -16.42 -37.40 32.87
C GLY A 73 -15.00 -37.91 32.60
N GLY A 74 -14.79 -38.73 31.57
CA GLY A 74 -13.48 -39.34 31.28
C GLY A 74 -12.40 -38.38 30.77
N LEU A 75 -12.76 -37.19 30.29
CA LEU A 75 -11.83 -36.24 29.65
C LEU A 75 -11.40 -35.06 30.52
N ILE A 76 -12.27 -34.61 31.42
CA ILE A 76 -12.09 -33.36 32.17
C ILE A 76 -12.41 -33.53 33.66
N GLY A 77 -12.31 -34.76 34.18
CA GLY A 77 -12.54 -35.05 35.60
C GLY A 77 -14.00 -34.88 36.03
N GLU A 78 -14.20 -34.69 37.35
CA GLU A 78 -15.53 -34.55 37.94
C GLU A 78 -16.15 -33.18 37.58
N LEU A 79 -17.26 -33.23 36.85
CA LEU A 79 -18.03 -32.06 36.42
C LEU A 79 -19.11 -31.73 37.44
N ALA A 80 -19.04 -30.54 38.03
CA ALA A 80 -20.05 -30.03 38.94
C ALA A 80 -21.25 -29.46 38.17
N HIS A 81 -20.99 -28.64 37.14
CA HIS A 81 -22.02 -28.00 36.34
C HIS A 81 -21.63 -27.94 34.86
N VAL A 82 -22.61 -28.20 33.98
CA VAL A 82 -22.44 -28.06 32.54
C VAL A 82 -23.61 -27.27 31.96
N HIS A 83 -23.31 -26.17 31.28
CA HIS A 83 -24.30 -25.38 30.55
C HIS A 83 -24.02 -25.43 29.06
N ILE A 84 -25.05 -25.72 28.25
CA ILE A 84 -24.93 -25.86 26.80
C ILE A 84 -25.93 -24.91 26.14
N ALA A 85 -25.42 -24.00 25.30
CA ALA A 85 -26.21 -23.05 24.52
C ALA A 85 -25.95 -23.25 23.03
N ASN A 86 -27.03 -23.24 22.22
CA ASN A 86 -26.89 -23.17 20.76
C ASN A 86 -26.51 -21.74 20.36
N VAL A 87 -25.54 -21.61 19.44
CA VAL A 87 -25.07 -20.32 18.94
C VAL A 87 -24.95 -20.36 17.41
N ALA A 88 -24.80 -19.19 16.80
CA ALA A 88 -24.51 -19.10 15.37
C ALA A 88 -23.11 -19.63 15.04
N CYS A 89 -22.97 -20.30 13.90
CA CYS A 89 -21.67 -20.67 13.36
C CYS A 89 -20.87 -19.41 12.97
N HIS A 90 -19.61 -19.37 13.35
CA HIS A 90 -18.62 -18.33 13.08
C HIS A 90 -17.67 -18.72 11.94
N GLY A 91 -17.73 -19.97 11.47
CA GLY A 91 -16.93 -20.44 10.33
C GLY A 91 -15.50 -20.79 10.72
N TYR A 92 -15.31 -21.38 11.91
CA TYR A 92 -13.98 -21.83 12.30
C TYR A 92 -13.48 -22.93 11.36
N THR A 93 -12.20 -22.86 10.97
CA THR A 93 -11.58 -23.86 10.09
C THR A 93 -10.76 -24.89 10.86
N GLU A 94 -10.57 -24.71 12.16
CA GLU A 94 -9.81 -25.62 13.02
C GLU A 94 -10.22 -25.43 14.48
N PHE A 95 -9.79 -26.36 15.34
CA PHE A 95 -10.01 -26.28 16.78
C PHE A 95 -8.71 -25.90 17.50
N PHE A 96 -8.71 -24.79 18.22
CA PHE A 96 -7.51 -24.22 18.85
C PHE A 96 -7.70 -23.89 20.33
N LEU A 97 -6.58 -23.76 21.05
CA LEU A 97 -6.56 -23.33 22.44
C LEU A 97 -6.55 -21.80 22.48
N SER A 98 -7.56 -21.18 23.08
CA SER A 98 -7.61 -19.74 23.26
C SER A 98 -7.07 -19.38 24.64
N SER A 99 -6.11 -18.45 24.69
CA SER A 99 -5.71 -17.84 25.96
C SER A 99 -6.78 -16.84 26.41
N ALA A 100 -6.96 -16.69 27.74
CA ALA A 100 -7.84 -15.67 28.30
C ALA A 100 -7.35 -14.28 27.85
N GLY A 101 -8.09 -13.63 26.96
CA GLY A 101 -7.75 -12.31 26.42
C GLY A 101 -7.28 -12.29 24.96
N GLN A 102 -7.01 -13.42 24.31
CA GLN A 102 -6.79 -13.44 22.86
C GLN A 102 -8.14 -13.32 22.12
N GLN A 103 -8.35 -12.17 21.49
CA GLN A 103 -9.46 -11.99 20.55
C GLN A 103 -9.36 -12.96 19.36
N ARG A 104 -10.55 -13.24 18.81
CA ARG A 104 -10.90 -14.15 17.70
C ARG A 104 -9.77 -14.44 16.71
N PRO A 105 -9.66 -15.69 16.20
CA PRO A 105 -8.69 -16.03 15.17
C PRO A 105 -8.90 -15.13 13.96
N HIS A 106 -7.78 -14.63 13.43
CA HIS A 106 -7.69 -13.71 12.30
C HIS A 106 -8.62 -14.07 11.12
N ASN A 107 -8.89 -15.35 10.90
CA ASN A 107 -9.69 -15.86 9.78
C ASN A 107 -11.19 -15.52 9.87
N SER A 108 -11.78 -15.39 11.07
CA SER A 108 -13.19 -14.98 11.18
C SER A 108 -13.38 -13.49 10.96
N LEU A 109 -12.37 -12.68 11.32
CA LEU A 109 -12.30 -11.25 10.99
C LEU A 109 -12.14 -11.04 9.49
N VAL A 110 -11.27 -11.81 8.83
CA VAL A 110 -11.09 -11.76 7.36
C VAL A 110 -12.38 -12.19 6.66
N SER A 111 -12.99 -13.31 7.04
CA SER A 111 -14.25 -13.77 6.45
C SER A 111 -15.41 -12.79 6.70
N SER A 112 -15.46 -12.18 7.90
CA SER A 112 -16.41 -11.11 8.20
C SER A 112 -16.17 -9.91 7.30
N LEU A 113 -14.93 -9.47 7.11
CA LEU A 113 -14.58 -8.38 6.22
C LEU A 113 -14.89 -8.71 4.75
N GLU A 114 -14.63 -9.93 4.30
CA GLU A 114 -14.95 -10.40 2.94
C GLU A 114 -16.45 -10.37 2.65
N ASN A 115 -17.30 -10.61 3.65
CA ASN A 115 -18.75 -10.50 3.52
C ASN A 115 -19.26 -9.06 3.73
N THR A 116 -18.64 -8.31 4.64
CA THR A 116 -19.02 -6.92 4.96
C THR A 116 -18.62 -5.96 3.85
N ILE A 117 -17.48 -6.15 3.17
CA ILE A 117 -17.00 -5.23 2.13
C ILE A 117 -17.98 -5.16 0.94
N PRO A 118 -18.44 -6.27 0.33
CA PRO A 118 -19.44 -6.23 -0.75
C PRO A 118 -20.75 -5.61 -0.30
N PHE A 119 -21.19 -5.89 0.93
CA PHE A 119 -22.38 -5.28 1.52
C PHE A 119 -22.22 -3.77 1.66
N LEU A 120 -21.13 -3.29 2.27
CA LEU A 120 -20.82 -1.87 2.40
C LEU A 120 -20.69 -1.20 1.04
N ARG A 121 -20.06 -1.84 0.05
CA ARG A 121 -19.99 -1.32 -1.33
C ARG A 121 -21.37 -1.15 -1.95
N ARG A 122 -22.27 -2.12 -1.76
CA ARG A 122 -23.65 -2.05 -2.25
C ARG A 122 -24.42 -0.93 -1.55
N GLN A 123 -24.36 -0.88 -0.22
CA GLN A 123 -24.99 0.18 0.57
C GLN A 123 -24.46 1.56 0.21
N PHE A 124 -23.15 1.68 0.02
CA PHE A 124 -22.54 2.94 -0.42
C PHE A 124 -22.98 3.32 -1.84
N GLY A 125 -23.09 2.36 -2.76
CA GLY A 125 -23.66 2.60 -4.09
C GLY A 125 -25.12 3.03 -4.07
N GLU A 126 -25.94 2.44 -3.19
CA GLU A 126 -27.35 2.83 -2.97
C GLU A 126 -27.47 4.22 -2.36
N VAL A 127 -26.61 4.54 -1.38
CA VAL A 127 -26.50 5.86 -0.76
C VAL A 127 -26.10 6.89 -1.82
N VAL A 128 -25.00 6.66 -2.56
CA VAL A 128 -24.55 7.55 -3.64
C VAL A 128 -25.64 7.72 -4.69
N GLY A 129 -26.27 6.63 -5.15
CA GLY A 129 -27.37 6.68 -6.13
C GLY A 129 -28.58 7.47 -5.64
N THR A 130 -28.94 7.32 -4.36
CA THR A 130 -30.00 8.11 -3.72
C THR A 130 -29.60 9.57 -3.57
N MET A 131 -28.33 9.83 -3.23
CA MET A 131 -27.79 11.18 -3.14
C MET A 131 -27.77 11.88 -4.49
N VAL A 132 -27.45 11.20 -5.59
CA VAL A 132 -27.58 11.77 -6.94
C VAL A 132 -29.01 12.22 -7.20
N ARG A 133 -29.99 11.37 -6.87
CA ARG A 133 -31.42 11.66 -7.08
C ARG A 133 -31.91 12.83 -6.23
N VAL A 134 -31.40 12.96 -5.00
CA VAL A 134 -31.76 14.05 -4.08
C VAL A 134 -31.03 15.35 -4.43
N ALA A 135 -29.74 15.25 -4.77
CA ALA A 135 -28.90 16.39 -5.13
C ALA A 135 -29.28 17.01 -6.48
N TRP A 136 -29.94 16.25 -7.37
CA TRP A 136 -30.59 16.80 -8.56
C TRP A 136 -31.59 17.93 -8.24
N LYS A 137 -32.03 18.04 -6.97
CA LYS A 137 -32.95 19.07 -6.50
C LYS A 137 -32.31 20.11 -5.56
N ALA A 138 -31.02 20.01 -5.25
CA ALA A 138 -30.37 20.81 -4.21
C ALA A 138 -29.08 21.49 -4.71
N ASP A 139 -28.81 22.65 -4.10
CA ASP A 139 -27.61 23.49 -4.22
C ASP A 139 -26.29 22.74 -4.53
N ASP A 140 -25.63 23.15 -5.63
CA ASP A 140 -24.41 22.57 -6.22
C ASP A 140 -23.28 22.38 -5.18
N ASP A 141 -23.20 23.27 -4.19
CA ASP A 141 -22.15 23.27 -3.17
C ASP A 141 -22.21 22.09 -2.19
N ARG A 142 -23.41 21.54 -1.93
CA ARG A 142 -23.55 20.36 -1.05
C ARG A 142 -23.17 19.08 -1.78
N LEU A 143 -23.59 18.94 -3.03
CA LEU A 143 -23.21 17.79 -3.86
C LEU A 143 -21.70 17.76 -4.08
N ARG A 144 -21.11 18.92 -4.39
CA ARG A 144 -19.66 19.07 -4.51
C ARG A 144 -18.94 18.59 -3.26
N ARG A 145 -19.25 19.15 -2.07
CA ARG A 145 -18.65 18.74 -0.78
C ARG A 145 -18.80 17.27 -0.45
N LEU A 146 -19.82 16.61 -1.01
CA LEU A 146 -20.07 15.20 -0.80
C LEU A 146 -19.25 14.32 -1.73
N VAL A 147 -19.29 14.59 -3.04
CA VAL A 147 -18.48 13.92 -4.06
C VAL A 147 -17.00 14.00 -3.69
N GLU A 148 -16.60 15.14 -3.14
CA GLU A 148 -15.29 15.42 -2.57
C GLU A 148 -14.83 14.46 -1.44
N LYS A 149 -15.74 13.73 -0.81
CA LYS A 149 -15.47 12.73 0.25
C LYS A 149 -15.68 11.29 -0.21
N VAL A 150 -16.22 11.08 -1.40
CA VAL A 150 -16.50 9.77 -1.96
C VAL A 150 -15.23 9.28 -2.67
N PRO A 151 -14.71 8.07 -2.36
CA PRO A 151 -13.62 7.50 -3.13
C PRO A 151 -13.99 7.41 -4.61
N SER A 152 -13.07 7.80 -5.48
CA SER A 152 -13.24 7.91 -6.92
C SER A 152 -13.89 6.71 -7.60
N GLU A 153 -13.61 5.50 -7.10
CA GLU A 153 -14.15 4.25 -7.63
C GLU A 153 -15.67 4.08 -7.44
N PHE A 154 -16.29 4.89 -6.56
CA PHE A 154 -17.73 4.92 -6.33
C PHE A 154 -18.44 6.07 -7.06
N ILE A 155 -17.68 6.94 -7.74
CA ILE A 155 -18.26 8.03 -8.53
C ILE A 155 -18.65 7.48 -9.90
N SER A 156 -19.95 7.32 -10.14
CA SER A 156 -20.45 6.85 -11.43
C SER A 156 -20.15 7.84 -12.57
N GLN A 157 -20.02 7.34 -13.81
CA GLN A 157 -19.85 8.21 -14.99
C GLN A 157 -20.96 9.26 -15.12
N ARG A 158 -22.20 8.93 -14.73
CA ARG A 158 -23.32 9.88 -14.71
C ARG A 158 -23.11 11.05 -13.75
N LEU A 159 -22.46 10.80 -12.60
CA LEU A 159 -22.09 11.87 -11.66
C LEU A 159 -21.02 12.79 -12.23
N LEU A 160 -20.11 12.26 -13.05
CA LEU A 160 -19.08 13.06 -13.69
C LEU A 160 -19.61 13.96 -14.82
N GLN A 161 -20.79 13.64 -15.36
CA GLN A 161 -21.45 14.44 -16.39
C GLN A 161 -22.31 15.58 -15.82
N PHE A 162 -22.42 15.69 -14.49
CA PHE A 162 -23.26 16.72 -13.86
C PHE A 162 -22.65 18.13 -14.03
N PRO A 163 -23.43 19.14 -14.46
CA PRO A 163 -22.98 20.53 -14.48
C PRO A 163 -22.49 20.96 -13.09
N GLY A 164 -21.36 21.68 -13.04
CA GLY A 164 -20.76 22.15 -11.78
C GLY A 164 -19.79 21.17 -11.11
N ILE A 165 -19.85 19.87 -11.42
CA ILE A 165 -18.83 18.91 -10.98
C ILE A 165 -17.63 18.98 -11.95
N ARG A 166 -16.55 19.60 -11.49
CA ARG A 166 -15.25 19.46 -12.16
C ARG A 166 -14.74 18.05 -11.89
N THR A 167 -14.87 17.17 -12.89
CA THR A 167 -14.47 15.76 -12.82
C THR A 167 -13.04 15.56 -12.29
N GLN A 168 -12.14 16.45 -12.69
CA GLN A 168 -10.75 16.52 -12.21
C GLN A 168 -10.60 16.76 -10.69
N ASP A 169 -11.56 17.42 -10.04
CA ASP A 169 -11.52 17.71 -8.60
C ASP A 169 -12.23 16.62 -7.77
N ALA A 170 -13.14 15.89 -8.40
CA ALA A 170 -13.94 14.83 -7.79
C ALA A 170 -13.21 13.46 -7.75
N VAL A 171 -12.35 13.18 -8.74
CA VAL A 171 -11.86 11.80 -9.00
C VAL A 171 -10.39 11.63 -8.61
N ALA A 172 -9.63 12.71 -8.49
CA ALA A 172 -8.20 12.61 -8.23
C ALA A 172 -7.90 12.64 -6.73
N SER A 173 -7.64 11.48 -6.14
CA SER A 173 -7.03 11.36 -4.81
C SER A 173 -5.72 10.62 -4.94
N PHE A 174 -4.63 11.20 -4.42
CA PHE A 174 -3.33 10.55 -4.40
C PHE A 174 -3.38 9.28 -3.55
N SER A 175 -4.04 9.34 -2.40
CA SER A 175 -4.24 8.18 -1.54
C SER A 175 -4.94 7.03 -2.24
N SER A 176 -6.06 7.29 -2.92
CA SER A 176 -6.77 6.27 -3.72
C SER A 176 -5.91 5.74 -4.87
N SER A 177 -5.21 6.63 -5.57
CA SER A 177 -4.31 6.25 -6.67
C SER A 177 -3.19 5.32 -6.20
N MET A 178 -2.60 5.59 -5.03
CA MET A 178 -1.56 4.75 -4.42
C MET A 178 -2.06 3.35 -4.04
N TRP A 179 -3.30 3.24 -3.54
CA TRP A 179 -3.92 1.95 -3.24
C TRP A 179 -4.19 1.14 -4.51
N THR A 180 -4.78 1.78 -5.52
CA THR A 180 -5.03 1.17 -6.83
C THR A 180 -3.72 0.72 -7.48
N GLN A 181 -2.69 1.57 -7.49
CA GLN A 181 -1.39 1.22 -8.05
C GLN A 181 -0.73 0.05 -7.31
N THR A 182 -0.96 -0.09 -6.01
CA THR A 182 -0.46 -1.27 -5.26
C THR A 182 -1.08 -2.57 -5.76
N LEU A 183 -2.37 -2.57 -6.13
CA LEU A 183 -3.02 -3.73 -6.71
C LEU A 183 -2.54 -4.01 -8.14
N ILE A 184 -2.35 -2.95 -8.94
CA ILE A 184 -1.81 -3.04 -10.30
C ILE A 184 -0.43 -3.67 -10.28
N ARG A 185 0.50 -3.17 -9.44
CA ARG A 185 1.85 -3.71 -9.29
C ARG A 185 1.87 -5.19 -8.92
N LYS A 186 1.01 -5.62 -7.99
CA LYS A 186 0.86 -7.05 -7.65
C LYS A 186 0.45 -7.89 -8.85
N LYS A 187 -0.56 -7.44 -9.61
CA LYS A 187 -1.02 -8.14 -10.81
C LYS A 187 0.03 -8.16 -11.92
N GLN A 188 0.73 -7.04 -12.12
CA GLN A 188 1.81 -6.91 -13.08
C GLN A 188 2.97 -7.86 -12.72
N SER A 189 3.46 -7.80 -11.48
CA SER A 189 4.48 -8.73 -10.97
C SER A 189 4.09 -10.19 -11.13
N ALA A 190 2.83 -10.55 -10.90
CA ALA A 190 2.35 -11.92 -11.12
C ALA A 190 2.40 -12.33 -12.61
N ARG A 191 2.14 -11.39 -13.53
CA ARG A 191 2.05 -11.64 -14.98
C ARG A 191 3.40 -11.63 -15.70
N ILE A 192 4.23 -10.62 -15.45
CA ILE A 192 5.49 -10.40 -16.17
C ILE A 192 6.73 -10.73 -15.34
N GLY A 193 6.54 -11.10 -14.07
CA GLY A 193 7.62 -11.45 -13.13
C GLY A 193 8.14 -10.27 -12.31
N TYR A 194 7.75 -9.04 -12.64
CA TYR A 194 8.11 -7.83 -11.90
C TYR A 194 7.13 -6.67 -12.13
N ALA A 195 7.20 -5.64 -11.30
CA ALA A 195 6.61 -4.34 -11.56
C ALA A 195 7.75 -3.31 -11.57
N PRO A 196 7.80 -2.37 -12.53
CA PRO A 196 8.93 -1.46 -12.68
C PRO A 196 9.34 -0.76 -11.38
N GLU A 197 8.36 -0.26 -10.65
CA GLU A 197 8.59 0.46 -9.40
C GLU A 197 9.09 -0.48 -8.30
N ASP A 198 8.56 -1.69 -8.22
CA ASP A 198 8.95 -2.66 -7.18
C ASP A 198 10.38 -3.16 -7.37
N VAL A 199 10.87 -3.27 -8.62
CA VAL A 199 12.28 -3.62 -8.88
C VAL A 199 13.21 -2.50 -8.42
N LEU A 200 12.82 -1.24 -8.66
CA LEU A 200 13.60 -0.07 -8.26
C LEU A 200 13.54 0.20 -6.75
N ALA A 201 12.51 -0.30 -6.05
CA ALA A 201 12.40 -0.19 -4.59
C ALA A 201 13.51 -0.96 -3.84
N ASP A 202 14.13 -1.96 -4.49
CA ASP A 202 15.34 -2.57 -3.95
C ASP A 202 16.49 -1.57 -4.02
N LYS A 203 17.12 -1.30 -2.87
CA LYS A 203 18.12 -0.23 -2.75
C LYS A 203 19.34 -0.43 -3.66
N GLN A 204 19.78 -1.68 -3.85
CA GLN A 204 20.96 -1.95 -4.69
C GLN A 204 20.61 -1.84 -6.17
N ARG A 205 19.49 -2.43 -6.56
CA ARG A 205 19.00 -2.35 -7.94
C ARG A 205 18.65 -0.91 -8.33
N GLY A 206 18.04 -0.14 -7.43
CA GLY A 206 17.79 1.28 -7.62
C GLY A 206 19.06 2.08 -7.86
N LYS A 207 20.12 1.85 -7.06
CA LYS A 207 21.43 2.46 -7.28
C LYS A 207 22.03 2.08 -8.63
N GLU A 208 21.90 0.81 -9.03
CA GLU A 208 22.43 0.37 -10.32
C GLU A 208 21.72 1.06 -11.50
N PHE A 209 20.40 1.16 -11.45
CA PHE A 209 19.65 1.93 -12.44
C PHE A 209 20.05 3.41 -12.45
N ALA A 210 20.26 4.01 -11.28
CA ALA A 210 20.75 5.39 -11.19
C ALA A 210 22.14 5.56 -11.83
N ARG A 211 23.06 4.59 -11.66
CA ARG A 211 24.38 4.60 -12.32
C ARG A 211 24.28 4.46 -13.84
N ILE A 212 23.37 3.63 -14.35
CA ILE A 212 23.09 3.54 -15.80
C ILE A 212 22.67 4.90 -16.35
N LEU A 213 21.93 5.68 -15.57
CA LEU A 213 21.54 7.05 -15.90
C LEU A 213 22.63 8.11 -15.62
N GLY A 214 23.85 7.68 -15.28
CA GLY A 214 24.99 8.57 -15.03
C GLY A 214 24.96 9.29 -13.68
N MET A 215 24.12 8.84 -12.73
CA MET A 215 24.03 9.49 -11.42
C MET A 215 25.06 8.99 -10.43
N ARG A 216 25.62 9.93 -9.66
CA ARG A 216 26.42 9.60 -8.46
C ARG A 216 25.51 8.93 -7.43
N CYS A 217 25.96 7.80 -6.92
CA CYS A 217 25.39 7.15 -5.74
C CYS A 217 26.47 7.07 -4.65
N PRO A 218 26.11 7.10 -3.37
CA PRO A 218 27.10 6.95 -2.32
C PRO A 218 27.70 5.54 -2.39
N ALA A 219 29.02 5.46 -2.29
CA ALA A 219 29.74 4.19 -2.32
C ALA A 219 29.22 3.26 -1.22
N THR A 220 29.10 1.97 -1.50
CA THR A 220 28.65 0.96 -0.51
C THR A 220 29.74 -0.10 -0.36
N PRO A 221 30.81 0.17 0.41
CA PRO A 221 31.99 -0.69 0.44
C PRO A 221 31.69 -2.10 0.95
N GLN A 222 30.75 -2.22 1.88
CA GLN A 222 30.38 -3.50 2.49
C GLN A 222 28.86 -3.64 2.46
N PHE A 223 28.38 -4.78 1.94
CA PHE A 223 26.96 -5.06 1.79
C PHE A 223 26.62 -6.41 2.42
N ASN A 224 25.53 -6.43 3.20
CA ASN A 224 24.91 -7.60 3.81
C ASN A 224 25.90 -8.45 4.64
N GLN A 225 26.78 -7.79 5.39
CA GLN A 225 27.80 -8.42 6.24
C GLN A 225 27.32 -8.47 7.71
N PRO A 226 27.73 -9.49 8.49
CA PRO A 226 27.60 -9.46 9.94
C PRO A 226 28.29 -8.23 10.53
N LEU A 227 27.75 -7.70 11.64
CA LEU A 227 28.27 -6.46 12.24
C LEU A 227 29.76 -6.59 12.56
N GLU A 228 30.17 -7.72 13.15
CA GLU A 228 31.55 -8.03 13.54
C GLU A 228 32.56 -7.97 12.38
N LYS A 229 32.11 -8.23 11.15
CA LYS A 229 32.96 -8.23 9.95
C LYS A 229 33.06 -6.87 9.28
N LEU A 230 32.30 -5.88 9.75
CA LEU A 230 32.37 -4.55 9.18
C LEU A 230 33.67 -3.85 9.54
N GLU A 231 34.39 -3.39 8.53
CA GLU A 231 35.44 -2.38 8.66
C GLU A 231 34.79 -1.01 8.87
N LEU A 232 34.84 -0.52 10.10
CA LEU A 232 34.25 0.76 10.49
C LEU A 232 35.34 1.84 10.52
N ARG A 233 35.13 2.93 9.80
CA ARG A 233 36.04 4.07 9.71
C ARG A 233 35.28 5.37 9.51
N PRO A 234 35.88 6.54 9.81
CA PRO A 234 35.29 7.83 9.54
C PRO A 234 34.82 7.99 8.08
N GLY A 235 33.74 8.76 7.88
CA GLY A 235 33.11 9.00 6.59
C GLY A 235 32.12 7.91 6.15
N LEU A 236 31.78 6.96 7.04
CA LEU A 236 30.82 5.89 6.75
C LEU A 236 29.54 5.99 7.59
N ALA A 237 28.41 5.77 6.94
CA ALA A 237 27.14 5.45 7.55
C ALA A 237 27.01 3.93 7.69
N VAL A 238 26.70 3.46 8.90
CA VAL A 238 26.43 2.05 9.20
C VAL A 238 24.92 1.86 9.32
N LYS A 239 24.36 0.90 8.58
CA LYS A 239 22.92 0.68 8.57
C LYS A 239 22.53 -0.80 8.49
N PRO A 240 21.49 -1.23 9.21
CA PRO A 240 20.93 -2.56 9.03
C PRO A 240 20.31 -2.70 7.64
N SER A 241 20.39 -3.90 7.06
CA SER A 241 19.96 -4.16 5.68
C SER A 241 18.45 -4.08 5.50
N ASN A 242 17.68 -4.43 6.54
CA ASN A 242 16.23 -4.54 6.48
C ASN A 242 15.47 -3.46 7.26
N ALA A 243 16.14 -2.47 7.85
CA ALA A 243 15.43 -1.45 8.61
C ALA A 243 14.92 -0.30 7.74
N ALA A 244 13.84 0.31 8.23
CA ALA A 244 13.24 1.52 7.70
C ALA A 244 13.19 2.62 8.77
N GLY A 245 13.08 3.87 8.32
CA GLY A 245 12.89 5.02 9.22
C GLY A 245 14.12 5.39 10.06
N ALA A 246 15.33 5.19 9.52
CA ALA A 246 16.62 5.51 10.15
C ALA A 246 16.92 4.75 11.46
N ARG A 247 16.20 3.65 11.76
CA ARG A 247 16.45 2.85 12.96
C ARG A 247 17.77 2.07 12.81
N GLY A 248 18.63 2.15 13.82
CA GLY A 248 19.95 1.53 13.82
C GLY A 248 20.91 2.14 12.79
N VAL A 249 20.69 3.39 12.37
CA VAL A 249 21.60 4.08 11.45
C VAL A 249 22.57 4.94 12.25
N PHE A 250 23.85 4.73 12.02
CA PHE A 250 24.95 5.45 12.67
C PHE A 250 25.79 6.18 11.63
N LEU A 251 26.22 7.42 11.92
CA LEU A 251 27.13 8.20 11.06
C LEU A 251 28.47 8.34 11.79
N ILE A 252 29.54 7.77 11.24
CA ILE A 252 30.88 7.82 11.82
C ILE A 252 31.59 9.07 11.30
N HIS A 253 31.61 10.16 12.07
CA HIS A 253 32.33 11.38 11.71
C HIS A 253 33.82 11.28 12.04
N SER A 254 34.13 10.71 13.21
CA SER A 254 35.46 10.32 13.66
C SER A 254 35.34 9.06 14.52
N GLU A 255 36.46 8.47 14.94
CA GLU A 255 36.46 7.28 15.80
C GLU A 255 35.79 7.51 17.16
N ASP A 256 35.78 8.77 17.62
CA ASP A 256 35.23 9.25 18.89
C ASP A 256 33.94 10.07 18.76
N ARG A 257 33.46 10.30 17.53
CA ARG A 257 32.23 11.04 17.25
C ARG A 257 31.36 10.30 16.25
N ILE A 258 30.46 9.47 16.79
CA ILE A 258 29.51 8.69 16.01
C ILE A 258 28.09 9.19 16.32
N PHE A 259 27.31 9.54 15.33
CA PHE A 259 25.94 10.04 15.54
C PHE A 259 24.91 8.93 15.33
N SER A 260 24.12 8.59 16.36
CA SER A 260 22.93 7.74 16.21
C SER A 260 21.78 8.57 15.64
N VAL A 261 21.40 8.30 14.38
CA VAL A 261 20.40 9.12 13.66
C VAL A 261 19.01 9.02 14.30
N ARG A 262 18.67 7.86 14.87
CA ARG A 262 17.36 7.64 15.48
C ARG A 262 17.24 8.31 16.83
N ASP A 263 18.25 8.12 17.68
CA ASP A 263 18.23 8.55 19.08
C ASP A 263 18.74 9.99 19.23
N LYS A 264 19.37 10.52 18.18
CA LYS A 264 19.94 11.87 18.11
C LYS A 264 20.98 12.10 19.20
N SER A 265 21.72 11.04 19.52
CA SER A 265 22.81 11.01 20.47
C SER A 265 24.15 10.91 19.75
N VAL A 266 25.19 11.38 20.42
CA VAL A 266 26.57 11.14 20.02
C VAL A 266 27.11 10.00 20.88
N ILE A 267 27.70 9.03 20.21
CA ILE A 267 28.38 7.86 20.72
C ILE A 267 29.88 8.11 20.62
N SER A 268 30.61 7.71 21.65
CA SER A 268 32.01 8.11 21.87
C SER A 268 33.03 7.10 21.34
N SER A 269 32.60 5.94 20.85
CA SER A 269 33.52 4.92 20.31
C SER A 269 32.84 3.91 19.37
N ILE A 270 33.64 3.29 18.52
CA ILE A 270 33.21 2.17 17.66
C ILE A 270 32.71 0.98 18.49
N ALA A 271 33.29 0.72 19.67
CA ALA A 271 32.86 -0.36 20.55
C ALA A 271 31.44 -0.14 21.09
N GLU A 272 31.12 1.10 21.44
CA GLU A 272 29.78 1.51 21.88
C GLU A 272 28.76 1.41 20.73
N LEU A 273 29.12 1.86 19.50
CA LEU A 273 28.31 1.65 18.29
C LEU A 273 27.98 0.17 18.11
N ARG A 274 28.98 -0.71 18.19
CA ARG A 274 28.76 -2.16 18.02
C ARG A 274 27.81 -2.73 19.07
N THR A 275 27.91 -2.25 20.30
CA THR A 275 27.04 -2.66 21.41
C THR A 275 25.59 -2.23 21.16
N GLU A 276 25.37 -0.96 20.80
CA GLU A 276 24.04 -0.45 20.47
C GLU A 276 23.43 -1.15 19.24
N ALA A 277 24.23 -1.35 18.20
CA ALA A 277 23.85 -2.05 16.99
C ALA A 277 23.44 -3.51 17.27
N ALA A 278 24.21 -4.23 18.08
CA ALA A 278 23.88 -5.60 18.51
C ALA A 278 22.59 -5.63 19.36
N ALA A 279 22.42 -4.67 20.28
CA ALA A 279 21.22 -4.54 21.08
C ALA A 279 19.98 -4.27 20.21
N PHE A 280 20.10 -3.44 19.18
CA PHE A 280 19.04 -3.19 18.20
C PHE A 280 18.61 -4.48 17.48
N VAL A 281 19.57 -5.27 16.98
CA VAL A 281 19.29 -6.55 16.30
C VAL A 281 18.59 -7.53 17.23
N ALA A 282 19.09 -7.67 18.46
CA ALA A 282 18.50 -8.55 19.47
C ALA A 282 17.07 -8.13 19.83
N GLN A 283 16.84 -6.84 20.11
CA GLN A 283 15.53 -6.31 20.49
C GLN A 283 14.49 -6.49 19.38
N LYS A 284 14.88 -6.29 18.12
CA LYS A 284 13.98 -6.38 16.98
C LYS A 284 13.87 -7.77 16.38
N LYS A 285 14.66 -8.74 16.86
CA LYS A 285 14.79 -10.08 16.27
C LYS A 285 15.10 -10.01 14.77
N GLU A 286 15.88 -9.01 14.39
CA GLU A 286 16.34 -8.84 13.01
C GLU A 286 17.52 -9.76 12.73
N LYS A 287 17.85 -9.98 11.46
CA LYS A 287 19.08 -10.70 11.10
C LYS A 287 20.28 -9.77 11.25
N ASP A 288 21.40 -10.30 11.75
CA ASP A 288 22.66 -9.56 11.81
C ASP A 288 23.25 -9.35 10.40
N ARG A 289 22.72 -8.36 9.70
CA ARG A 289 23.03 -8.04 8.30
C ARG A 289 23.09 -6.54 8.13
N TRP A 290 24.27 -6.04 7.86
CA TRP A 290 24.57 -4.61 7.85
C TRP A 290 25.24 -4.20 6.55
N ASN A 291 25.14 -2.91 6.26
CA ASN A 291 25.80 -2.25 5.15
C ASN A 291 26.57 -1.04 5.67
N THR A 292 27.68 -0.73 5.00
CA THR A 292 28.33 0.58 5.12
C THR A 292 28.10 1.39 3.86
N GLU A 293 27.93 2.69 4.00
CA GLU A 293 27.73 3.62 2.90
C GLU A 293 28.54 4.90 3.13
N GLU A 294 29.07 5.50 2.08
CA GLU A 294 29.68 6.83 2.13
C GLU A 294 28.70 7.85 2.72
N ILE A 295 29.16 8.66 3.68
CA ILE A 295 28.40 9.83 4.14
C ILE A 295 28.48 10.91 3.06
N VAL A 296 27.31 11.36 2.59
CA VAL A 296 27.23 12.52 1.69
C VAL A 296 27.20 13.79 2.53
N TYR A 297 28.16 14.67 2.29
CA TYR A 297 28.26 15.97 2.94
C TYR A 297 27.64 17.06 2.06
N GLY A 298 26.94 17.99 2.71
CA GLY A 298 26.46 19.23 2.11
C GLY A 298 27.57 20.29 2.01
N PRO A 299 27.23 21.50 1.53
CA PRO A 299 28.20 22.57 1.30
C PRO A 299 29.04 23.01 2.52
N ASN A 300 28.52 22.81 3.73
CA ASN A 300 29.16 23.25 4.98
C ASN A 300 29.81 22.09 5.77
N GLU A 301 30.16 20.99 5.12
CA GLU A 301 30.71 19.77 5.75
C GLU A 301 29.77 19.10 6.79
N GLU A 302 28.51 19.53 6.84
CA GLU A 302 27.45 18.84 7.58
C GLU A 302 26.84 17.72 6.73
N PRO A 303 26.22 16.69 7.34
CA PRO A 303 25.45 15.70 6.58
C PRO A 303 24.44 16.38 5.65
N ALA A 304 24.44 15.97 4.37
CA ALA A 304 23.56 16.53 3.35
C ALA A 304 22.07 16.41 3.74
N SER A 305 21.27 17.40 3.35
CA SER A 305 19.81 17.32 3.50
C SER A 305 19.22 16.30 2.52
N ASP A 306 18.15 15.62 2.95
CA ASP A 306 17.37 14.72 2.08
C ASP A 306 16.39 15.56 1.25
N LEU A 307 16.48 15.55 -0.08
CA LEU A 307 15.46 16.08 -0.97
C LEU A 307 14.61 14.93 -1.53
N LYS A 308 13.29 14.98 -1.35
CA LYS A 308 12.36 13.91 -1.74
C LYS A 308 11.37 14.45 -2.76
N PHE A 309 11.64 14.17 -4.03
CA PHE A 309 10.87 14.65 -5.16
C PHE A 309 9.72 13.70 -5.44
N TYR A 310 8.49 14.18 -5.35
CA TYR A 310 7.30 13.40 -5.72
C TYR A 310 7.14 13.50 -7.24
N CYS A 311 7.67 12.52 -7.97
CA CYS A 311 7.72 12.57 -9.42
C CYS A 311 6.53 11.83 -10.04
N PHE A 312 5.83 12.51 -10.95
CA PHE A 312 4.65 12.04 -11.67
C PHE A 312 4.95 12.02 -13.17
N TYR A 313 5.85 11.13 -13.56
CA TYR A 313 6.25 10.89 -14.95
C TYR A 313 6.52 12.19 -15.73
N GLY A 314 7.63 12.86 -15.39
CA GLY A 314 8.05 14.14 -15.98
C GLY A 314 7.72 15.38 -15.16
N GLU A 315 6.78 15.30 -14.23
CA GLU A 315 6.37 16.44 -13.41
C GLU A 315 6.72 16.25 -11.93
N VAL A 316 7.08 17.34 -11.26
CA VAL A 316 7.40 17.35 -9.83
C VAL A 316 6.58 18.45 -9.14
N PRO A 317 5.32 18.19 -8.76
CA PRO A 317 4.46 19.17 -8.10
C PRO A 317 4.82 19.41 -6.64
N LEU A 318 5.64 18.54 -6.02
CA LEU A 318 5.92 18.60 -4.60
C LEU A 318 7.30 18.03 -4.27
N VAL A 319 8.04 18.74 -3.42
CA VAL A 319 9.33 18.29 -2.87
C VAL A 319 9.32 18.44 -1.35
N LEU A 320 9.83 17.43 -0.64
CA LEU A 320 10.12 17.51 0.79
C LEU A 320 11.64 17.56 1.01
N GLU A 321 12.12 18.62 1.64
CA GLU A 321 13.46 18.66 2.22
C GLU A 321 13.42 18.24 3.69
N VAL A 322 14.34 17.37 4.09
CA VAL A 322 14.53 16.97 5.48
C VAL A 322 15.96 17.27 5.89
N ILE A 323 16.11 18.19 6.83
CA ILE A 323 17.39 18.50 7.47
C ILE A 323 17.43 17.72 8.79
N ARG A 324 18.49 16.93 8.96
CA ARG A 324 18.67 16.01 10.10
C ARG A 324 19.73 16.46 11.10
N THR A 325 20.14 17.72 11.01
CA THR A 325 21.12 18.29 11.94
C THR A 325 20.42 18.72 13.23
N GLY A 326 20.99 18.33 14.38
CA GLY A 326 20.49 18.71 15.72
C GLY A 326 19.42 17.80 16.35
N ARG A 327 18.69 18.34 17.34
CA ARG A 327 17.74 17.58 18.19
C ARG A 327 16.38 17.32 17.53
N GLN A 328 16.02 18.02 16.45
CA GLN A 328 14.75 17.84 15.74
C GLN A 328 14.97 17.83 14.23
N ASN A 329 14.17 17.03 13.52
CA ASN A 329 14.21 17.03 12.07
C ASN A 329 13.42 18.24 11.59
N VAL A 330 14.06 19.10 10.81
CA VAL A 330 13.38 20.22 10.16
C VAL A 330 12.89 19.76 8.80
N ARG A 331 11.66 20.13 8.43
CA ARG A 331 11.01 19.67 7.20
C ARG A 331 10.46 20.86 6.43
N TYR A 332 10.81 20.95 5.16
CA TYR A 332 10.30 22.00 4.29
C TYR A 332 9.63 21.39 3.09
N TRP A 333 8.41 21.84 2.79
CA TRP A 333 7.70 21.46 1.59
C TRP A 333 7.80 22.58 0.57
N TYR A 334 8.01 22.19 -0.68
CA TYR A 334 8.06 23.10 -1.81
C TYR A 334 7.11 22.66 -2.90
N ASP A 335 6.46 23.61 -3.56
CA ASP A 335 5.61 23.37 -4.71
C ASP A 335 6.42 23.10 -5.99
N GLY A 336 5.73 22.87 -7.11
CA GLY A 336 6.36 22.66 -8.42
C GLY A 336 7.04 23.88 -9.03
N LYS A 337 7.08 25.02 -8.33
CA LYS A 337 7.86 26.21 -8.67
C LYS A 337 9.04 26.40 -7.72
N GLY A 338 9.24 25.49 -6.77
CA GLY A 338 10.29 25.55 -5.75
C GLY A 338 9.96 26.48 -4.59
N ALA A 339 8.73 27.01 -4.49
CA ALA A 339 8.33 27.92 -3.42
C ALA A 339 7.83 27.14 -2.19
N PRO A 340 8.10 27.61 -0.95
CA PRO A 340 7.59 26.97 0.26
C PRO A 340 6.06 26.87 0.26
N VAL A 341 5.52 25.71 0.64
CA VAL A 341 4.07 25.44 0.61
C VAL A 341 3.62 24.67 1.85
N ARG A 342 2.35 24.85 2.26
CA ARG A 342 1.72 24.01 3.28
C ARG A 342 1.02 22.83 2.61
N THR A 343 1.06 21.68 3.25
CA THR A 343 0.51 20.44 2.69
C THR A 343 -0.52 19.77 3.60
N GLY A 344 -0.77 20.32 4.79
CA GLY A 344 -1.48 19.65 5.87
C GLY A 344 -0.64 18.58 6.58
N LYS A 345 0.58 18.31 6.10
CA LYS A 345 1.50 17.29 6.61
C LYS A 345 2.82 17.96 6.99
N TYR A 346 3.22 17.89 8.26
CA TYR A 346 4.44 18.55 8.77
C TYR A 346 4.45 20.07 8.53
N ASP A 347 3.31 20.73 8.73
CA ASP A 347 3.18 22.19 8.55
C ASP A 347 3.79 23.02 9.70
N ASP A 348 4.45 22.36 10.66
CA ASP A 348 5.05 22.96 11.85
C ASP A 348 6.28 23.83 11.56
N THR A 349 6.84 23.77 10.34
CA THR A 349 8.17 24.30 10.04
C THR A 349 8.28 25.18 8.77
N VAL A 350 7.16 25.64 8.19
CA VAL A 350 7.12 26.19 6.81
C VAL A 350 7.75 27.58 6.60
N LEU A 351 8.06 28.36 7.65
CA LEU A 351 8.24 29.83 7.49
C LEU A 351 9.68 30.34 7.23
N ALA A 352 10.70 29.49 7.08
CA ALA A 352 12.10 29.94 6.97
C ALA A 352 12.93 29.28 5.85
N ALA A 353 12.30 28.60 4.89
CA ALA A 353 13.01 27.83 3.88
C ALA A 353 13.42 28.68 2.66
N SER A 354 14.64 28.49 2.15
CA SER A 354 15.06 29.04 0.85
C SER A 354 14.41 28.25 -0.29
N PRO A 355 14.01 28.88 -1.40
CA PRO A 355 13.42 28.18 -2.54
C PRO A 355 14.32 27.06 -3.10
N ILE A 356 13.71 26.05 -3.72
CA ILE A 356 14.43 25.03 -4.49
C ILE A 356 14.66 25.53 -5.92
N ASP A 357 15.89 25.39 -6.41
CA ASP A 357 16.23 25.75 -7.79
C ASP A 357 15.43 24.95 -8.80
N ARG A 358 14.91 25.66 -9.81
CA ARG A 358 14.10 25.08 -10.89
C ARG A 358 14.84 23.99 -11.66
N GLU A 359 16.15 24.12 -11.82
CA GLU A 359 16.99 23.13 -12.49
C GLU A 359 16.93 21.76 -11.78
N LEU A 360 16.82 21.73 -10.46
CA LEU A 360 16.68 20.49 -9.70
C LEU A 360 15.32 19.82 -9.93
N LEU A 361 14.26 20.62 -10.06
CA LEU A 361 12.91 20.13 -10.39
C LEU A 361 12.87 19.54 -11.80
N GLU A 362 13.45 20.25 -12.77
CA GLU A 362 13.53 19.80 -14.17
C GLU A 362 14.41 18.54 -14.29
N PHE A 363 15.53 18.50 -13.58
CA PHE A 363 16.39 17.33 -13.48
C PHE A 363 15.61 16.11 -12.96
N ALA A 364 14.94 16.22 -11.81
CA ALA A 364 14.18 15.12 -11.22
C ALA A 364 12.99 14.69 -12.11
N GLY A 365 12.31 15.66 -12.73
CA GLY A 365 11.26 15.41 -13.72
C GLY A 365 11.77 14.58 -14.90
N ASN A 366 12.85 15.03 -15.55
CA ASN A 366 13.47 14.32 -16.67
C ASN A 366 13.97 12.93 -16.28
N PHE A 367 14.59 12.81 -15.11
CA PHE A 367 15.05 11.53 -14.57
C PHE A 367 13.88 10.56 -14.36
N SER A 368 12.73 11.03 -13.86
CA SER A 368 11.54 10.20 -13.67
C SER A 368 10.92 9.68 -14.97
N ARG A 369 11.06 10.40 -16.10
CA ARG A 369 10.56 9.95 -17.42
C ARG A 369 11.27 8.70 -17.94
N LYS A 370 12.46 8.39 -17.41
CA LYS A 370 13.22 7.19 -17.74
C LYS A 370 12.68 5.93 -17.05
N ILE A 371 11.68 6.07 -16.18
CA ILE A 371 11.06 4.98 -15.42
C ILE A 371 9.65 4.75 -15.96
N PRO A 372 9.28 3.53 -16.38
CA PRO A 372 7.93 3.24 -16.89
C PRO A 372 6.93 3.10 -15.73
N ALA A 373 6.70 4.19 -15.01
CA ALA A 373 5.84 4.27 -13.85
C ALA A 373 5.15 5.64 -13.77
N PRO A 374 3.85 5.69 -13.44
CA PRO A 374 3.13 6.96 -13.34
C PRO A 374 3.57 7.79 -12.14
N PHE A 375 4.07 7.15 -11.09
CA PHE A 375 4.54 7.82 -9.90
C PHE A 375 5.71 7.06 -9.27
N ILE A 376 6.74 7.80 -8.88
CA ILE A 376 7.79 7.31 -7.99
C ILE A 376 8.35 8.50 -7.21
N ARG A 377 8.48 8.36 -5.88
CA ARG A 377 9.25 9.35 -5.12
C ARG A 377 10.73 9.05 -5.30
N ILE A 378 11.52 10.07 -5.62
CA ILE A 378 12.97 9.94 -5.80
C ILE A 378 13.64 10.76 -4.72
N ASP A 379 14.48 10.11 -3.93
CA ASP A 379 15.16 10.71 -2.81
C ASP A 379 16.62 10.97 -3.23
N PHE A 380 17.07 12.21 -3.08
CA PHE A 380 18.45 12.65 -3.30
C PHE A 380 19.03 13.26 -2.04
N TYR A 381 20.35 13.25 -1.94
CA TYR A 381 21.11 14.08 -1.00
C TYR A 381 21.58 15.35 -1.71
N ARG A 382 21.37 16.51 -1.09
CA ARG A 382 21.90 17.80 -1.55
C ARG A 382 23.36 17.93 -1.10
N SER A 383 24.30 17.50 -1.94
CA SER A 383 25.74 17.61 -1.66
C SER A 383 26.30 18.96 -2.10
N GLY A 384 27.55 19.26 -1.72
CA GLY A 384 28.28 20.44 -2.22
C GLY A 384 28.44 20.47 -3.76
N ASP A 385 28.55 19.30 -4.38
CA ASP A 385 28.82 19.14 -5.83
C ASP A 385 27.55 18.80 -6.65
N GLY A 386 26.36 18.94 -6.06
CA GLY A 386 25.08 18.64 -6.70
C GLY A 386 24.31 17.48 -6.06
N LEU A 387 23.40 16.87 -6.82
CA LEU A 387 22.53 15.80 -6.32
C LEU A 387 23.24 14.44 -6.31
N VAL A 388 23.13 13.75 -5.19
CA VAL A 388 23.56 12.35 -5.05
C VAL A 388 22.32 11.48 -4.85
N PHE A 389 22.16 10.44 -5.66
CA PHE A 389 21.00 9.55 -5.59
C PHE A 389 20.96 8.78 -4.26
N GLY A 390 19.83 8.84 -3.56
CA GLY A 390 19.57 8.12 -2.32
C GLY A 390 18.77 6.83 -2.55
N GLU A 391 17.48 6.97 -2.84
CA GLU A 391 16.60 5.81 -3.06
C GLU A 391 15.39 6.12 -3.96
N PHE A 392 14.80 5.06 -4.51
CA PHE A 392 13.45 5.10 -5.06
C PHE A 392 12.43 4.66 -4.01
N SER A 393 11.31 5.37 -3.96
CA SER A 393 10.20 5.10 -3.05
C SER A 393 8.88 5.06 -3.83
N PRO A 394 8.52 3.90 -4.42
CA PRO A 394 7.24 3.73 -5.13
C PRO A 394 6.03 3.98 -4.24
N ARG A 395 6.16 3.69 -2.95
CA ARG A 395 5.09 3.85 -1.96
C ARG A 395 5.61 4.61 -0.74
N PRO A 396 5.63 5.95 -0.77
CA PRO A 396 6.13 6.73 0.34
C PRO A 396 5.28 6.51 1.59
N GLY A 397 5.92 6.37 2.76
CA GLY A 397 5.21 6.25 4.04
C GLY A 397 4.33 7.47 4.34
N GLY A 398 3.15 7.23 4.93
CA GLY A 398 2.22 8.29 5.34
C GLY A 398 1.65 9.11 4.17
N PHE A 399 1.50 8.51 2.98
CA PHE A 399 0.90 9.20 1.82
C PHE A 399 -0.55 9.66 2.06
N HIS A 400 -1.25 9.06 3.03
CA HIS A 400 -2.63 9.42 3.43
C HIS A 400 -2.71 10.59 4.42
N GLN A 401 -1.58 11.18 4.81
CA GLN A 401 -1.53 12.25 5.81
C GLN A 401 -1.60 13.66 5.21
N PHE A 402 -1.64 13.77 3.88
CA PHE A 402 -1.79 15.06 3.22
C PHE A 402 -3.19 15.64 3.50
N GLY A 403 -3.26 16.96 3.60
CA GLY A 403 -4.52 17.68 3.59
C GLY A 403 -5.27 17.46 2.27
N ILE A 404 -6.57 17.66 2.28
CA ILE A 404 -7.46 17.33 1.16
C ILE A 404 -7.04 18.02 -0.16
N GLU A 405 -6.56 19.27 -0.08
CA GLU A 405 -6.12 20.03 -1.24
C GLU A 405 -4.85 19.44 -1.87
N THR A 406 -3.87 19.06 -1.05
CA THR A 406 -2.63 18.44 -1.52
C THR A 406 -2.86 17.02 -2.01
N ASP A 407 -3.67 16.21 -1.32
CA ASP A 407 -4.02 14.87 -1.79
C ASP A 407 -4.68 14.91 -3.17
N ARG A 408 -5.54 15.91 -3.43
CA ARG A 408 -6.16 16.11 -4.75
C ARG A 408 -5.19 16.60 -5.80
N LEU A 409 -4.34 17.57 -5.45
CA LEU A 409 -3.29 18.04 -6.35
C LEU A 409 -2.44 16.88 -6.85
N LEU A 410 -1.88 16.10 -5.92
CA LEU A 410 -1.06 14.93 -6.23
C LEU A 410 -1.88 13.84 -6.97
N GLY A 411 -3.16 13.70 -6.67
CA GLY A 411 -4.07 12.81 -7.39
C GLY A 411 -4.23 13.17 -8.86
N ARG A 412 -4.35 14.47 -9.18
CA ARG A 412 -4.47 14.94 -10.57
C ARG A 412 -3.19 14.65 -11.35
N HIS A 413 -2.04 15.00 -10.78
CA HIS A 413 -0.74 14.67 -11.39
C HIS A 413 -0.56 13.16 -11.59
N PHE A 414 -1.09 12.31 -10.71
CA PHE A 414 -1.05 10.85 -10.89
C PHE A 414 -1.84 10.41 -12.13
N VAL A 415 -3.08 10.89 -12.29
CA VAL A 415 -3.94 10.53 -13.43
C VAL A 415 -3.34 11.04 -14.74
N GLU A 416 -2.84 12.28 -14.74
CA GLU A 416 -2.16 12.87 -15.91
C GLU A 416 -0.88 12.11 -16.26
N ALA A 417 -0.09 11.71 -15.27
CA ALA A 417 1.10 10.90 -15.48
C ALA A 417 0.78 9.51 -16.05
N GLN A 418 -0.32 8.89 -15.63
CA GLN A 418 -0.80 7.65 -16.26
C GLN A 418 -1.15 7.87 -17.73
N ALA A 419 -1.85 8.96 -18.07
CA ALA A 419 -2.19 9.28 -19.45
C ALA A 419 -0.92 9.50 -20.30
N ARG A 420 0.05 10.27 -19.81
CA ARG A 420 1.35 10.48 -20.48
C ARG A 420 2.11 9.17 -20.67
N LEU A 421 2.22 8.35 -19.62
CA LEU A 421 2.89 7.05 -19.68
C LEU A 421 2.21 6.12 -20.70
N PHE A 422 0.87 6.08 -20.73
CA PHE A 422 0.16 5.27 -21.73
C PHE A 422 0.41 5.75 -23.15
N ALA A 423 0.40 7.06 -23.39
CA ALA A 423 0.73 7.62 -24.70
C ALA A 423 2.15 7.21 -25.14
N ASP A 424 3.15 7.37 -24.27
CA ASP A 424 4.53 6.96 -24.55
C ASP A 424 4.65 5.44 -24.78
N MET A 425 3.88 4.61 -24.07
CA MET A 425 3.84 3.16 -24.32
C MET A 425 3.23 2.78 -25.67
N PHE A 426 2.28 3.57 -26.21
CA PHE A 426 1.68 3.33 -27.53
C PHE A 426 2.60 3.74 -28.68
N GLU A 427 3.44 4.76 -28.48
CA GLU A 427 4.41 5.23 -29.48
C GLU A 427 5.53 4.21 -29.74
N GLY A 428 5.75 3.27 -28.82
CA GLY A 428 6.55 2.08 -29.07
C GLY A 428 7.53 1.75 -27.97
N ASP A 429 8.22 0.62 -28.19
CA ASP A 429 9.08 0.00 -27.20
C ASP A 429 10.33 0.85 -26.86
N GLU A 430 10.80 1.70 -27.77
CA GLU A 430 12.08 2.39 -27.63
C GLU A 430 12.10 3.54 -26.60
N ARG A 431 10.98 3.84 -25.93
CA ARG A 431 10.89 4.96 -24.96
C ARG A 431 11.70 4.79 -23.67
N PHE A 432 12.09 3.56 -23.30
CA PHE A 432 12.79 3.27 -22.04
C PHE A 432 14.06 2.43 -22.21
N PRO A 433 15.05 2.86 -23.01
CA PRO A 433 16.20 2.04 -23.33
C PRO A 433 17.05 1.72 -22.09
N GLU A 434 17.25 2.70 -21.21
CA GLU A 434 18.06 2.53 -19.99
C GLU A 434 17.37 1.59 -18.99
N PHE A 435 16.03 1.68 -18.86
CA PHE A 435 15.28 0.78 -17.99
C PHE A 435 15.26 -0.66 -18.51
N ARG A 436 15.18 -0.85 -19.84
CA ARG A 436 15.28 -2.18 -20.46
C ARG A 436 16.66 -2.79 -20.23
N GLN A 437 17.72 -2.01 -20.47
CA GLN A 437 19.09 -2.42 -20.18
C GLN A 437 19.21 -2.88 -18.73
N PHE A 438 18.70 -2.09 -17.79
CA PHE A 438 18.69 -2.42 -16.39
C PHE A 438 17.95 -3.73 -16.08
N VAL A 439 16.73 -3.90 -16.59
CA VAL A 439 15.94 -5.13 -16.38
C VAL A 439 16.67 -6.35 -16.94
N ALA A 440 17.21 -6.25 -18.16
CA ALA A 440 17.97 -7.34 -18.79
C ALA A 440 19.20 -7.77 -17.98
N GLN A 441 19.86 -6.82 -17.31
CA GLN A 441 21.05 -7.09 -16.49
C GLN A 441 20.72 -7.58 -15.07
N ASN A 442 19.61 -7.15 -14.47
CA ASN A 442 19.40 -7.24 -13.02
C ASN A 442 18.16 -8.03 -12.59
N VAL A 443 17.26 -8.35 -13.51
CA VAL A 443 16.03 -9.07 -13.23
C VAL A 443 16.10 -10.42 -13.92
N ALA A 444 16.18 -11.48 -13.13
CA ALA A 444 15.96 -12.83 -13.63
C ALA A 444 14.52 -12.93 -14.15
N LEU A 445 14.35 -12.75 -15.46
CA LEU A 445 13.06 -12.92 -16.11
C LEU A 445 12.65 -14.38 -15.92
N LYS A 446 11.39 -14.61 -15.53
CA LYS A 446 10.82 -15.95 -15.67
C LYS A 446 10.94 -16.30 -17.16
N SER A 447 11.41 -17.50 -17.50
CA SER A 447 11.64 -17.95 -18.88
C SER A 447 10.44 -17.78 -19.83
N ASN A 448 9.24 -17.51 -19.31
CA ASN A 448 8.03 -17.19 -20.08
C ASN A 448 7.82 -15.68 -20.36
N ALA A 449 8.68 -14.77 -19.89
CA ALA A 449 8.46 -13.32 -19.95
C ALA A 449 8.84 -12.68 -21.30
N GLU A 450 9.80 -13.24 -22.04
CA GLU A 450 10.11 -12.75 -23.40
C GLU A 450 8.97 -13.03 -24.39
N ALA A 451 8.29 -14.17 -24.25
CA ALA A 451 7.05 -14.44 -24.99
C ALA A 451 5.91 -13.46 -24.59
N SER A 452 5.91 -12.99 -23.35
CA SER A 452 4.84 -12.18 -22.75
C SER A 452 4.76 -10.75 -23.28
N TRP A 453 5.87 -10.05 -23.53
CA TRP A 453 5.80 -8.64 -23.98
C TRP A 453 5.22 -8.52 -25.39
N THR A 454 5.64 -9.38 -26.31
CA THR A 454 5.12 -9.47 -27.68
C THR A 454 3.65 -9.88 -27.68
N ASP A 455 3.24 -10.81 -26.81
CA ASP A 455 1.85 -11.24 -26.65
C ASP A 455 0.96 -10.21 -25.94
N VAL A 456 1.50 -9.48 -24.96
CA VAL A 456 0.80 -8.37 -24.30
C VAL A 456 0.53 -7.28 -25.32
N ARG A 457 1.53 -6.92 -26.15
CA ARG A 457 1.37 -5.94 -27.23
C ARG A 457 0.26 -6.39 -28.18
N LYS A 458 0.31 -7.63 -28.68
CA LYS A 458 -0.75 -8.21 -29.55
C LYS A 458 -2.14 -8.15 -28.90
N ARG A 459 -2.27 -8.53 -27.62
CA ARG A 459 -3.57 -8.54 -26.93
C ARG A 459 -4.11 -7.14 -26.65
N VAL A 460 -3.24 -6.19 -26.30
CA VAL A 460 -3.62 -4.79 -26.07
C VAL A 460 -4.01 -4.13 -27.39
N THR A 461 -3.23 -4.28 -28.45
CA THR A 461 -3.59 -3.73 -29.77
C THR A 461 -4.88 -4.33 -30.30
N SER A 462 -5.09 -5.64 -30.17
CA SER A 462 -6.35 -6.28 -30.60
C SER A 462 -7.55 -5.88 -29.75
N GLY A 463 -7.37 -5.75 -28.42
CA GLY A 463 -8.44 -5.31 -27.51
C GLY A 463 -8.82 -3.84 -27.69
N LEU A 464 -7.83 -2.96 -27.90
CA LEU A 464 -8.08 -1.54 -28.20
C LEU A 464 -8.73 -1.38 -29.57
N PHE A 465 -8.28 -2.13 -30.59
CA PHE A 465 -8.92 -2.12 -31.90
C PHE A 465 -10.39 -2.47 -31.75
N ALA A 466 -10.73 -3.57 -31.06
CA ALA A 466 -12.12 -3.95 -30.81
C ALA A 466 -12.94 -2.88 -30.07
N LEU A 467 -12.35 -2.17 -29.10
CA LEU A 467 -13.00 -1.06 -28.38
C LEU A 467 -13.22 0.17 -29.25
N VAL A 468 -12.25 0.53 -30.10
CA VAL A 468 -12.37 1.63 -31.06
C VAL A 468 -13.40 1.29 -32.15
N THR A 469 -13.41 0.06 -32.67
CA THR A 469 -14.43 -0.36 -33.65
C THR A 469 -15.83 -0.39 -33.04
N ALA A 470 -15.96 -0.85 -31.78
CA ALA A 470 -17.24 -0.82 -31.06
C ALA A 470 -17.71 0.61 -30.76
N GLY A 471 -16.80 1.51 -30.38
CA GLY A 471 -17.09 2.92 -30.16
C GLY A 471 -17.51 3.64 -31.46
N ALA A 472 -16.82 3.36 -32.56
CA ALA A 472 -17.18 3.88 -33.88
C ALA A 472 -18.56 3.35 -34.33
N ALA A 473 -18.84 2.05 -34.14
CA ALA A 473 -20.13 1.46 -34.46
C ALA A 473 -21.29 2.08 -33.66
N LEU A 474 -21.06 2.40 -32.37
CA LEU A 474 -22.03 3.10 -31.52
C LEU A 474 -22.24 4.56 -31.94
N ALA A 475 -21.20 5.25 -32.38
CA ALA A 475 -21.31 6.62 -32.91
C ALA A 475 -22.07 6.66 -34.24
N PHE A 476 -21.82 5.70 -35.14
CA PHE A 476 -22.58 5.56 -36.38
C PHE A 476 -24.06 5.19 -36.13
N ALA A 477 -24.33 4.37 -35.10
CA ALA A 477 -25.71 4.06 -34.70
C ALA A 477 -26.44 5.28 -34.13
N SER A 478 -25.77 6.13 -33.35
CA SER A 478 -26.40 7.35 -32.81
C SER A 478 -26.60 8.43 -33.86
N GLU A 479 -25.72 8.55 -34.87
CA GLU A 479 -25.94 9.43 -36.03
C GLU A 479 -27.10 8.93 -36.91
N ALA A 480 -27.25 7.62 -37.08
CA ALA A 480 -28.38 7.03 -37.80
C ALA A 480 -29.72 7.28 -37.08
N GLU A 481 -29.76 7.17 -35.75
CA GLU A 481 -30.95 7.53 -34.95
C GLU A 481 -31.22 9.04 -34.97
N ALA A 482 -30.20 9.89 -34.91
CA ALA A 482 -30.35 11.34 -34.99
C ALA A 482 -30.86 11.81 -36.36
N SER A 483 -30.46 11.14 -37.45
CA SER A 483 -30.97 11.41 -38.80
C SER A 483 -32.43 10.98 -39.00
N SER A 484 -32.96 10.10 -38.15
CA SER A 484 -34.36 9.66 -38.20
C SER A 484 -35.33 10.60 -37.45
N LEU A 485 -34.80 11.58 -36.71
CA LEU A 485 -35.57 12.51 -35.89
C LEU A 485 -35.71 13.91 -36.49
N VAL A 486 -35.32 14.13 -37.76
CA VAL A 486 -35.59 15.39 -38.46
C VAL A 486 -37.06 15.42 -38.86
N PRO A 487 -37.91 16.31 -38.29
CA PRO A 487 -39.30 16.41 -38.70
C PRO A 487 -39.37 17.02 -40.12
N ALA A 488 -40.22 16.43 -40.96
CA ALA A 488 -40.49 16.94 -42.30
C ALA A 488 -40.91 18.43 -42.25
N PRO A 489 -40.45 19.26 -43.21
CA PRO A 489 -40.74 20.68 -43.21
C PRO A 489 -42.25 20.91 -43.29
N ARG A 490 -42.81 21.64 -42.32
CA ARG A 490 -44.21 22.07 -42.32
C ARG A 490 -44.46 22.95 -43.55
N ALA A 491 -45.39 22.52 -44.39
CA ALA A 491 -45.91 23.29 -45.51
C ALA A 491 -46.48 24.63 -44.99
N ALA A 492 -45.99 25.73 -45.55
CA ALA A 492 -46.51 27.06 -45.29
C ALA A 492 -47.94 27.19 -45.82
N ALA A 493 -48.89 27.53 -44.94
CA ALA A 493 -50.24 27.88 -45.33
C ALA A 493 -50.23 29.24 -46.04
N ALA A 494 -50.62 29.24 -47.31
CA ALA A 494 -50.87 30.45 -48.09
C ALA A 494 -52.16 31.12 -47.58
N SER A 495 -52.00 32.36 -47.12
CA SER A 495 -53.09 33.31 -46.87
C SER A 495 -53.55 33.87 -48.21
N THR A 496 -54.74 33.46 -48.66
CA THR A 496 -55.45 34.12 -49.76
C THR A 496 -56.27 35.28 -49.22
N ALA A 497 -55.89 36.50 -49.63
CA ALA A 497 -56.74 37.67 -49.60
C ALA A 497 -57.24 37.96 -51.02
N ARG A 498 -58.51 37.62 -51.31
CA ARG A 498 -59.52 38.45 -52.00
C ARG A 498 -60.82 37.68 -52.15
#